data_AF-A0A9E5JHA8-F1
#
_entry.id   AF-A0A9E5JHA8-F1
#
_cell.length_a   1.000
_cell.length_b   1.000
_cell.length_c   1.000
_cell.angle_alpha   90.00
_cell.angle_beta   90.00
_cell.angle_gamma   90.00
#
_symmetry.space_group_name_H-M   'P 1'
#
loop_
_entity.id
_entity.type
_entity.pdbx_description
1 polymer ?
#
loop_
_entity_poly.entity_id
_entity_poly.type
_entity_poly.pdbx_seq_one_letter_code
_entity_poly.pdbx_strand_id
1 'polypeptide(L)'
;SSVERIILPDTATLACYMVKRLTRLVANWEVDATRMTENLEATRGAIFSQSALLALVEAGMSRDAAYRAVQEASRTSHESHTHLRDVLATMPAVSSVLSAARLEAAFDTSRVLRHAGRAVDALSELD
;
A
#
# COMPACT_ATOMS: atom_id res chain seq x y z
N SER A 1 18.00 -40.97 25.30
CA SER A 1 17.09 -40.01 25.96
C SER A 1 15.64 -40.40 25.68
N SER A 2 14.72 -40.34 26.66
CA SER A 2 13.29 -40.66 26.47
C SER A 2 12.53 -39.56 25.74
N VAL A 3 12.88 -38.29 25.98
CA VAL A 3 12.25 -37.12 25.35
C VAL A 3 12.53 -37.06 23.85
N GLU A 4 13.78 -37.28 23.44
CA GLU A 4 14.19 -37.25 22.03
C GLU A 4 13.45 -38.28 21.18
N ARG A 5 13.12 -39.45 21.75
CA ARG A 5 12.39 -40.51 21.05
C ARG A 5 10.94 -40.16 20.71
N ILE A 6 10.39 -39.12 21.33
CA ILE A 6 9.07 -38.60 21.05
C ILE A 6 9.18 -37.34 20.20
N ILE A 7 9.93 -36.35 20.68
CA ILE A 7 9.91 -35.03 20.04
C ILE A 7 10.56 -35.02 18.66
N LEU A 8 11.63 -35.80 18.43
CA LEU A 8 12.31 -35.81 17.13
C LEU A 8 11.44 -36.38 16.01
N PRO A 9 10.86 -37.59 16.12
CA PRO A 9 9.99 -38.12 15.07
C PRO A 9 8.71 -37.29 14.89
N ASP A 10 8.10 -36.81 15.98
CA ASP A 10 6.86 -36.05 15.92
C ASP A 10 7.07 -34.72 15.19
N THR A 11 8.11 -33.97 15.57
CA THR A 11 8.42 -32.68 14.93
C THR A 11 8.83 -32.84 13.48
N ALA A 12 9.66 -33.83 13.15
CA ALA A 12 10.05 -34.10 11.76
C ALA A 12 8.86 -34.48 10.88
N THR A 13 7.97 -35.34 11.38
CA THR A 13 6.76 -35.78 10.66
C THR A 13 5.80 -34.61 10.46
N LEU A 14 5.58 -33.80 11.51
CA LEU A 14 4.73 -32.63 11.44
C LEU A 14 5.27 -31.59 10.45
N ALA A 15 6.56 -31.28 10.51
CA ALA A 15 7.19 -30.33 9.58
C ALA A 15 7.05 -30.81 8.12
N CYS A 16 7.32 -32.10 7.85
CA CYS A 16 7.14 -32.68 6.52
C CYS A 16 5.69 -32.55 6.03
N TYR A 17 4.72 -32.81 6.90
CA TYR A 17 3.31 -32.63 6.58
C TYR A 17 2.95 -31.17 6.29
N MET A 18 3.42 -30.23 7.12
CA MET A 18 3.18 -28.80 6.96
C MET A 18 3.73 -28.29 5.64
N VAL A 19 4.97 -28.64 5.28
CA VAL A 19 5.59 -28.26 4.01
C VAL A 19 4.77 -28.80 2.84
N LYS A 20 4.43 -30.10 2.83
CA LYS A 20 3.62 -30.70 1.76
C LYS A 20 2.26 -30.04 1.60
N ARG A 21 1.61 -29.68 2.72
CA ARG A 21 0.30 -29.01 2.69
C ARG A 21 0.42 -27.58 2.19
N LEU A 22 1.44 -26.85 2.64
CA LEU A 22 1.69 -25.47 2.21
C LEU A 22 2.03 -25.40 0.73
N THR A 23 2.87 -26.31 0.20
CA THR A 23 3.18 -26.38 -1.23
C THR A 23 1.92 -26.54 -2.07
N ARG A 24 0.99 -27.43 -1.68
CA ARG A 24 -0.28 -27.59 -2.39
C ARG A 24 -1.17 -26.35 -2.28
N LEU A 25 -1.18 -25.71 -1.11
CA LEU A 25 -1.99 -24.50 -0.90
C LEU A 25 -1.48 -23.36 -1.79
N VAL A 26 -0.18 -23.08 -1.78
CA VAL A 26 0.44 -22.02 -2.58
C VAL A 26 0.30 -22.30 -4.09
N ALA A 27 0.49 -23.56 -4.51
CA ALA A 27 0.35 -23.95 -5.92
C ALA A 27 -1.07 -23.77 -6.49
N ASN A 28 -2.10 -23.76 -5.63
CA ASN A 28 -3.49 -23.57 -6.01
C ASN A 28 -4.06 -22.25 -5.46
N TRP A 29 -3.20 -21.29 -5.08
CA TRP A 29 -3.66 -20.02 -4.53
C TRP A 29 -4.30 -19.17 -5.63
N GLU A 30 -5.55 -18.77 -5.42
CA GLU A 30 -6.26 -17.87 -6.32
C GLU A 30 -6.08 -16.41 -5.85
N VAL A 31 -5.63 -15.54 -6.76
CA VAL A 31 -5.46 -14.11 -6.49
C VAL A 31 -6.53 -13.31 -7.23
N ASP A 32 -7.39 -12.63 -6.47
CA ASP A 32 -8.39 -11.72 -7.01
C ASP A 32 -7.83 -10.29 -7.07
N ALA A 33 -7.25 -9.94 -8.22
CA ALA A 33 -6.68 -8.61 -8.45
C ALA A 33 -7.73 -7.49 -8.41
N THR A 34 -8.98 -7.78 -8.81
CA THR A 34 -10.08 -6.81 -8.77
C THR A 34 -10.39 -6.44 -7.32
N ARG A 35 -10.54 -7.44 -6.46
CA ARG A 35 -10.75 -7.22 -5.02
C ARG A 35 -9.58 -6.47 -4.38
N MET A 36 -8.35 -6.74 -4.80
CA MET A 36 -7.18 -5.99 -4.33
C MET A 36 -7.30 -4.50 -4.65
N THR A 37 -7.69 -4.14 -5.88
CA THR A 37 -7.91 -2.74 -6.27
C THR A 37 -9.07 -2.10 -5.50
N GLU A 38 -10.19 -2.81 -5.36
CA GLU A 38 -11.34 -2.32 -4.55
C GLU A 38 -10.95 -2.03 -3.10
N ASN A 39 -10.11 -2.88 -2.49
CA ASN A 39 -9.64 -2.68 -1.12
C ASN A 39 -8.75 -1.43 -0.99
N LEU A 40 -7.96 -1.08 -2.01
CA LEU A 40 -7.20 0.16 -2.03
C LEU A 40 -8.13 1.38 -2.11
N GLU A 41 -9.12 1.32 -3.01
CA GLU A 41 -10.12 2.36 -3.21
C GLU A 41 -11.08 2.52 -2.02
N ALA A 42 -11.26 1.49 -1.18
CA ALA A 42 -12.07 1.57 0.04
C ALA A 42 -11.57 2.65 1.02
N THR A 43 -10.29 3.00 0.94
CA THR A 43 -9.69 4.10 1.71
C THR A 43 -9.98 5.49 1.14
N ARG A 44 -10.61 5.57 -0.04
CA ARG A 44 -10.95 6.81 -0.75
C ARG A 44 -9.73 7.70 -0.98
N GLY A 45 -8.62 7.08 -1.37
CA GLY A 45 -7.37 7.76 -1.69
C GLY A 45 -6.48 8.09 -0.47
N ALA A 46 -6.86 7.73 0.76
CA ALA A 46 -6.06 8.04 1.95
C ALA A 46 -4.65 7.41 1.92
N ILE A 47 -4.48 6.27 1.23
CA ILE A 47 -3.17 5.64 0.99
C ILE A 47 -2.19 6.56 0.23
N PHE A 48 -2.68 7.56 -0.50
CA PHE A 48 -1.88 8.54 -1.22
C PHE A 48 -1.60 9.83 -0.42
N SER A 49 -1.98 9.91 0.85
CA SER A 49 -1.76 11.10 1.69
C SER A 49 -0.31 11.57 1.71
N GLN A 50 0.66 10.65 1.87
CA GLN A 50 2.09 10.99 1.78
C GLN A 50 2.47 11.49 0.38
N SER A 51 1.95 10.84 -0.66
CA SER A 51 2.18 11.21 -2.06
C SER A 51 1.69 12.62 -2.38
N ALA A 52 0.54 13.01 -1.84
CA ALA A 52 -0.02 14.36 -1.95
C ALA A 52 0.79 15.38 -1.14
N LEU A 53 1.20 15.02 0.08
CA LEU A 53 2.06 15.86 0.92
C LEU A 53 3.37 16.21 0.21
N LEU A 54 4.02 15.22 -0.40
CA LEU A 54 5.27 15.46 -1.15
C LEU A 54 5.03 16.36 -2.37
N ALA A 55 3.93 16.17 -3.10
CA ALA A 55 3.59 17.02 -4.24
C ALA A 55 3.39 18.49 -3.83
N LEU A 56 2.79 18.75 -2.66
CA LEU A 56 2.65 20.09 -2.11
C LEU A 56 4.00 20.71 -1.71
N VAL A 57 4.87 19.93 -1.09
CA VAL A 57 6.22 20.38 -0.72
C VAL A 57 7.05 20.70 -1.97
N GLU A 58 6.99 19.85 -3.00
CA GLU A 58 7.63 20.09 -4.30
C GLU A 58 7.07 21.31 -5.03
N ALA A 59 5.83 21.69 -4.75
CA ALA A 59 5.20 22.91 -5.27
C ALA A 59 5.56 24.18 -4.47
N GLY A 60 6.42 24.06 -3.45
CA GLY A 60 6.93 25.19 -2.66
C GLY A 60 6.24 25.42 -1.32
N MET A 61 5.30 24.55 -0.92
CA MET A 61 4.70 24.62 0.42
C MET A 61 5.67 24.14 1.49
N SER A 62 5.66 24.76 2.67
CA SER A 62 6.43 24.23 3.81
C SER A 62 5.90 22.85 4.22
N ARG A 63 6.78 21.97 4.70
CA ARG A 63 6.38 20.61 5.11
C ARG A 63 5.30 20.59 6.19
N ASP A 64 5.37 21.51 7.16
CA ASP A 64 4.35 21.65 8.21
C ASP A 64 3.00 22.11 7.65
N ALA A 65 2.98 23.09 6.73
CA ALA A 65 1.75 23.52 6.08
C ALA A 65 1.14 22.41 5.21
N ALA A 66 1.96 21.68 4.45
CA ALA A 66 1.52 20.54 3.64
C ALA A 66 0.96 19.42 4.51
N TYR A 67 1.61 19.13 5.64
CA TYR A 67 1.13 18.15 6.61
C TYR A 67 -0.25 18.53 7.17
N ARG A 68 -0.43 19.78 7.63
CA ARG A 68 -1.73 20.25 8.15
C ARG A 68 -2.83 20.21 7.09
N ALA A 69 -2.52 20.62 5.86
CA ALA A 69 -3.48 20.60 4.76
C ALA A 69 -3.94 19.17 4.44
N VAL A 70 -3.02 18.22 4.31
CA VAL A 70 -3.34 16.82 4.03
C VAL A 70 -4.05 16.17 5.22
N GLN A 71 -3.65 16.47 6.45
CA GLN A 71 -4.30 15.93 7.65
C GLN A 71 -5.76 16.38 7.73
N GLU A 72 -6.02 17.67 7.53
CA GLU A 72 -7.38 18.21 7.53
C GLU A 72 -8.20 17.62 6.38
N ALA A 73 -7.64 17.56 5.17
CA ALA A 73 -8.32 16.96 4.03
C ALA A 73 -8.64 15.47 4.25
N SER A 74 -7.75 14.72 4.92
CA SER A 74 -7.96 13.31 5.26
C SER A 74 -9.08 13.12 6.26
N ARG A 75 -9.16 14.00 7.27
CA ARG A 75 -10.27 14.02 8.23
C ARG A 75 -11.60 14.30 7.52
N THR A 76 -11.66 15.35 6.71
CA THR A 76 -12.87 15.70 5.95
C THR A 76 -13.28 14.60 4.97
N SER A 77 -12.33 14.01 4.23
CA SER A 77 -12.57 12.88 3.32
C SER A 77 -13.19 11.68 4.05
N HIS A 78 -12.69 11.38 5.25
CA HIS A 78 -13.20 10.29 6.07
C HIS A 78 -14.65 10.55 6.54
N GLU A 79 -14.90 11.73 7.12
CA GLU A 79 -16.21 12.12 7.66
C GLU A 79 -17.29 12.27 6.57
N SER A 80 -16.91 12.79 5.41
CA SER A 80 -17.83 13.05 4.29
C SER A 80 -17.94 11.91 3.28
N HIS A 81 -17.17 10.83 3.49
CA HIS A 81 -17.08 9.70 2.55
C HIS A 81 -16.72 10.10 1.11
N THR A 82 -15.99 11.19 0.96
CA THR A 82 -15.51 11.70 -0.35
C THR A 82 -14.06 11.34 -0.57
N HIS A 83 -13.61 11.35 -1.83
CA HIS A 83 -12.23 11.01 -2.16
C HIS A 83 -11.27 12.12 -1.71
N LEU A 84 -10.14 11.76 -1.10
CA LEU A 84 -9.16 12.70 -0.56
C LEU A 84 -8.67 13.72 -1.60
N ARG A 85 -8.43 13.25 -2.83
CA ARG A 85 -8.07 14.11 -3.97
C ARG A 85 -9.06 15.24 -4.17
N ASP A 86 -10.36 14.93 -4.11
CA ASP A 86 -11.42 15.87 -4.43
C ASP A 86 -11.52 16.91 -3.30
N VAL A 87 -11.38 16.49 -2.04
CA VAL A 87 -11.29 17.41 -0.90
C VAL A 87 -10.09 18.36 -1.06
N LEU A 88 -8.90 17.83 -1.35
CA LEU A 88 -7.69 18.63 -1.58
C LEU A 88 -7.88 19.63 -2.73
N ALA A 89 -8.54 19.22 -3.82
CA ALA A 89 -8.80 20.09 -4.97
C ALA A 89 -9.69 21.30 -4.60
N THR A 90 -10.58 21.15 -3.61
CA THR A 90 -11.43 22.27 -3.15
C THR A 90 -10.74 23.23 -2.18
N MET A 91 -9.57 22.86 -1.62
CA MET A 91 -8.87 23.70 -0.65
C MET A 91 -8.07 24.81 -1.34
N PRO A 92 -8.34 26.11 -1.09
CA PRO A 92 -7.61 27.21 -1.71
C PRO A 92 -6.10 27.17 -1.43
N ALA A 93 -5.69 26.69 -0.25
CA ALA A 93 -4.29 26.51 0.12
C ALA A 93 -3.55 25.50 -0.77
N VAL A 94 -4.27 24.55 -1.38
CA VAL A 94 -3.72 23.51 -2.27
C VAL A 94 -3.83 23.93 -3.73
N SER A 95 -5.02 24.38 -4.17
CA SER A 95 -5.27 24.73 -5.57
C SER A 95 -4.51 25.98 -6.05
N SER A 96 -4.05 26.83 -5.13
CA SER A 96 -3.19 27.99 -5.45
C SER A 96 -1.74 27.62 -5.76
N VAL A 97 -1.26 26.46 -5.33
CA VAL A 97 0.14 26.03 -5.51
C VAL A 97 0.29 24.82 -6.42
N LEU A 98 -0.73 23.95 -6.48
CA LEU A 98 -0.69 22.70 -7.23
C LEU A 98 -1.80 22.68 -8.27
N SER A 99 -1.43 22.41 -9.54
CA SER A 99 -2.42 22.25 -10.60
C SER A 99 -3.21 20.95 -10.45
N ALA A 100 -4.43 20.90 -10.98
CA ALA A 100 -5.28 19.70 -10.94
C ALA A 100 -4.56 18.48 -11.53
N ALA A 101 -3.81 18.63 -12.62
CA ALA A 101 -3.04 17.55 -13.23
C ALA A 101 -1.92 17.02 -12.33
N ARG A 102 -1.22 17.91 -11.59
CA ARG A 102 -0.17 17.48 -10.64
C ARG A 102 -0.77 16.82 -9.40
N LEU A 103 -1.93 17.29 -8.97
CA LEU A 103 -2.68 16.67 -7.89
C LEU A 103 -3.14 15.26 -8.30
N GLU A 104 -3.71 15.10 -9.49
CA GLU A 104 -4.10 13.79 -10.04
C GLU A 104 -2.92 12.83 -10.09
N ALA A 105 -1.77 13.29 -10.59
CA ALA A 105 -0.53 12.51 -10.63
C ALA A 105 -0.01 12.10 -9.23
N ALA A 106 -0.47 12.73 -8.15
CA ALA A 106 -0.15 12.31 -6.78
C ALA A 106 -0.96 11.09 -6.32
N PHE A 107 -2.09 10.80 -6.98
CA PHE A 107 -2.97 9.67 -6.69
C PHE A 107 -2.80 8.51 -7.69
N ASP A 108 -1.77 8.56 -8.54
CA ASP A 108 -1.46 7.50 -9.49
C ASP A 108 -0.75 6.31 -8.80
N THR A 109 -1.43 5.16 -8.75
CA THR A 109 -0.91 3.89 -8.24
C THR A 109 0.38 3.44 -8.94
N SER A 110 0.52 3.69 -10.25
CA SER A 110 1.70 3.29 -11.01
C SER A 110 2.97 3.96 -10.49
N ARG A 111 2.84 5.18 -9.96
CA ARG A 111 3.94 5.93 -9.36
C ARG A 111 4.47 5.24 -8.10
N VAL A 112 3.57 4.74 -7.25
CA VAL A 112 3.91 4.07 -5.99
C VAL A 112 4.49 2.68 -6.27
N LEU A 113 3.99 2.00 -7.31
CA LEU A 113 4.42 0.66 -7.68
C LEU A 113 5.65 0.62 -8.60
N ARG A 114 6.18 1.77 -9.04
CA ARG A 114 7.31 1.89 -9.99
C ARG A 114 8.48 0.96 -9.69
N HIS A 115 8.77 0.73 -8.41
CA HIS A 115 9.91 -0.08 -7.97
C HIS A 115 9.50 -1.39 -7.26
N ALA A 116 8.20 -1.71 -7.22
CA ALA A 116 7.70 -2.90 -6.53
C ALA A 116 8.27 -4.20 -7.13
N GLY A 117 8.50 -4.23 -8.44
CA GLY A 117 9.08 -5.39 -9.14
C GLY A 117 10.51 -5.72 -8.73
N ARG A 118 11.32 -4.73 -8.31
CA ARG A 118 12.77 -4.93 -8.09
C ARG A 118 13.10 -6.06 -7.12
N ALA A 119 12.30 -6.21 -6.05
CA ALA A 119 12.53 -7.27 -5.06
C ALA A 119 12.16 -8.65 -5.62
N VAL A 120 11.16 -8.73 -6.48
CA VAL A 120 10.72 -9.98 -7.14
C VAL A 120 11.71 -10.36 -8.24
N ASP A 121 12.11 -9.39 -9.06
CA ASP A 121 13.07 -9.57 -10.14
C ASP A 121 14.41 -10.09 -9.60
N ALA A 122 14.89 -9.54 -8.47
CA ALA A 122 16.12 -9.97 -7.82
C ALA A 122 16.11 -11.43 -7.35
N LEU A 123 14.93 -12.01 -7.05
CA LEU A 123 14.83 -13.43 -6.70
C LEU A 123 15.05 -14.34 -7.92
N SER A 124 14.74 -13.85 -9.12
CA SER A 124 14.93 -14.61 -10.37
C SER A 124 16.40 -14.69 -10.79
N GLU A 125 17.27 -13.85 -10.22
CA GLU A 125 18.72 -13.86 -10.43
C GLU A 125 19.45 -14.83 -9.50
N LEU A 126 18.74 -15.45 -8.54
CA LEU A 126 19.30 -16.41 -7.58
C LEU A 126 19.19 -17.88 -8.05
N ASP A 127 18.48 -18.13 -9.15
CA ASP A 127 18.36 -19.42 -9.84
C ASP A 127 19.47 -19.59 -10.89
#